data_AF-A0A410GDT2-F1
#
_entry.id   AF-A0A410GDT2-F1
#
_cell.length_a   1.000
_cell.length_b   1.000
_cell.length_c   1.000
_cell.angle_alpha   90.00
_cell.angle_beta   90.00
_cell.angle_gamma   90.00
#
_symmetry.space_group_name_H-M   'P 1'
#
loop_
_entity.id
_entity.type
_entity.pdbx_description
1 polymer ?
#
loop_
_entity_poly.entity_id
_entity_poly.type
_entity_poly.pdbx_seq_one_letter_code
_entity_poly.pdbx_strand_id
1 'polypeptide(L)'
;MAKLSPEQSQFLKAQKISPASVFDASGLSQIERKRVMTALGVSFYYGGSPCAAGGHTLRTKAGHCIQCDTSKIAYQLRNSAQGHIYIAHSKSSGYIKVGYSKEHPQDRAAFLRNEKYGGIVDWDIRSIKFLEYDAGKKEFEIHAALEQFQKPVIYNKNGSLVECREIFQCDLNHALEAFKLATA
;
A
#
# COMPACT_ATOMS: atom_id res chain seq x y z
N MET A 1 -7.79 17.23 0.65
CA MET A 1 -6.87 16.09 0.88
C MET A 1 -5.93 16.46 2.01
N ALA A 2 -5.81 15.61 3.01
CA ALA A 2 -4.77 15.76 4.03
C ALA A 2 -3.43 15.36 3.41
N LYS A 3 -2.33 15.87 3.99
CA LYS A 3 -0.98 15.37 3.74
C LYS A 3 -0.46 14.75 5.02
N LEU A 4 0.40 13.73 4.90
CA LEU A 4 1.15 13.24 6.05
C LEU A 4 1.99 14.39 6.62
N SER A 5 1.85 14.64 7.91
CA SER A 5 2.73 15.58 8.60
C SER A 5 4.16 15.02 8.69
N PRO A 6 5.18 15.86 8.94
CA PRO A 6 6.54 15.40 9.20
C PRO A 6 6.60 14.37 10.34
N GLU A 7 5.84 14.59 11.42
CA GLU A 7 5.77 13.70 12.58
C GLU A 7 5.14 12.36 12.22
N GLN A 8 4.08 12.37 11.40
CA GLN A 8 3.45 11.15 10.90
C GLN A 8 4.40 10.36 10.00
N SER A 9 5.13 11.04 9.12
CA SER A 9 6.10 10.41 8.23
C SER A 9 7.26 9.77 9.02
N GLN A 10 7.77 10.48 10.04
CA GLN A 10 8.80 9.96 10.94
C GLN A 10 8.29 8.77 11.75
N PHE A 11 7.06 8.84 12.26
CA PHE A 11 6.44 7.75 12.99
C PHE A 11 6.29 6.49 12.14
N LEU A 12 5.77 6.61 10.91
CA LEU A 12 5.63 5.49 9.99
C LEU A 12 6.98 4.83 9.72
N LYS A 13 8.02 5.63 9.46
CA LYS A 13 9.40 5.14 9.28
C LYS A 13 9.92 4.38 10.51
N ALA A 14 9.74 4.94 11.71
CA ALA A 14 10.17 4.32 12.96
C ALA A 14 9.46 2.98 13.22
N GLN A 15 8.19 2.88 12.85
CA GLN A 15 7.38 1.67 12.98
C GLN A 15 7.52 0.69 11.80
N LYS A 16 8.40 0.99 10.83
CA LYS A 16 8.58 0.20 9.60
C LYS A 16 7.28 0.00 8.81
N ILE A 17 6.42 1.03 8.83
CA ILE A 17 5.18 1.09 8.06
C ILE A 17 5.47 1.81 6.75
N SER A 18 5.27 1.15 5.62
CA SER A 18 5.39 1.81 4.31
C SER A 18 4.33 2.92 4.21
N PRO A 19 4.68 4.13 3.76
CA PRO A 19 3.69 5.15 3.43
C PRO A 19 2.65 4.68 2.39
N ALA A 20 2.95 3.64 1.60
CA ALA A 20 1.97 3.03 0.69
C ALA A 20 0.90 2.18 1.40
N SER A 21 1.17 1.75 2.64
CA SER A 21 0.21 1.02 3.48
C SER A 21 -0.75 1.94 4.24
N VAL A 22 -0.67 3.26 4.00
CA VAL A 22 -1.56 4.27 4.57
C VAL A 22 -2.21 5.09 3.46
N PHE A 23 -3.48 5.47 3.64
CA PHE A 23 -4.20 6.29 2.65
C PHE A 23 -4.90 7.50 3.27
N ASP A 24 -5.14 8.56 2.49
CA ASP A 24 -5.92 9.72 2.92
C ASP A 24 -7.41 9.38 2.95
N ALA A 25 -8.00 9.39 4.15
CA ALA A 25 -9.42 9.16 4.37
C ALA A 25 -10.19 10.45 4.65
N SER A 26 -9.60 11.63 4.40
CA SER A 26 -10.26 12.92 4.59
C SER A 26 -11.58 13.00 3.83
N GLY A 27 -12.65 13.37 4.53
CA GLY A 27 -13.98 13.52 3.93
C GLY A 27 -14.75 12.21 3.70
N LEU A 28 -14.18 11.04 4.02
CA LEU A 28 -14.87 9.76 3.87
C LEU A 28 -15.63 9.36 5.15
N SER A 29 -16.82 8.79 4.99
CA SER A 29 -17.52 8.11 6.07
C SER A 29 -16.81 6.82 6.49
N GLN A 30 -17.18 6.26 7.64
CA GLN A 30 -16.59 5.01 8.14
C GLN A 30 -16.80 3.83 7.16
N ILE A 31 -17.97 3.77 6.51
CA ILE A 31 -18.34 2.71 5.57
C ILE A 31 -17.49 2.81 4.29
N GLU A 32 -17.43 4.01 3.70
CA GLU A 32 -16.62 4.27 2.49
C GLU A 32 -15.15 3.99 2.73
N ARG A 33 -14.62 4.48 3.86
CA ARG A 33 -13.24 4.24 4.27
C ARG A 33 -12.93 2.74 4.34
N LYS A 34 -13.75 1.94 5.00
CA LYS A 34 -13.54 0.47 5.10
C LYS A 34 -13.56 -0.20 3.72
N ARG A 35 -14.44 0.22 2.83
CA ARG A 35 -14.52 -0.28 1.45
C ARG A 35 -13.25 0.07 0.67
N VAL A 36 -12.82 1.32 0.71
CA VAL A 36 -11.59 1.80 0.05
C VAL A 36 -10.37 1.06 0.58
N MET A 37 -10.22 0.94 1.90
CA MET A 37 -9.10 0.19 2.51
C MET A 37 -9.04 -1.26 2.05
N THR A 38 -10.18 -1.93 1.94
CA THR A 38 -10.25 -3.32 1.45
C THR A 38 -9.82 -3.40 -0.01
N ALA A 39 -10.27 -2.47 -0.85
CA ALA A 39 -9.93 -2.46 -2.26
C ALA A 39 -8.44 -2.16 -2.51
N LEU A 40 -7.89 -1.20 -1.76
CA LEU A 40 -6.48 -0.83 -1.82
C LEU A 40 -5.55 -1.86 -1.16
N GLY A 41 -6.06 -2.67 -0.24
CA GLY A 41 -5.25 -3.62 0.53
C GLY A 41 -4.41 -2.95 1.63
N VAL A 42 -4.77 -1.73 2.02
CA VAL A 42 -4.02 -0.94 3.03
C VAL A 42 -4.55 -1.18 4.45
N SER A 43 -3.64 -1.14 5.42
CA SER A 43 -3.94 -1.46 6.82
C SER A 43 -4.28 -0.22 7.66
N PHE A 44 -3.81 0.97 7.24
CA PHE A 44 -3.98 2.21 7.99
C PHE A 44 -4.47 3.36 7.11
N TYR A 45 -4.91 4.44 7.75
CA TYR A 45 -5.32 5.68 7.09
C TYR A 45 -4.96 6.90 7.93
N TYR A 46 -4.98 8.08 7.30
CA TYR A 46 -4.86 9.38 7.95
C TYR A 46 -5.96 10.34 7.48
N GLY A 47 -6.03 11.55 8.06
CA GLY A 47 -7.00 12.58 7.65
C GLY A 47 -8.44 12.35 8.14
N GLY A 48 -8.70 11.29 8.90
CA GLY A 48 -9.97 11.10 9.60
C GLY A 48 -10.06 11.87 10.92
N SER A 49 -11.13 11.62 11.68
CA SER A 49 -11.36 12.26 12.99
C SER A 49 -10.16 12.09 13.94
N PRO A 50 -9.64 13.17 14.56
CA PRO A 50 -8.52 13.10 15.49
C PRO A 50 -8.87 12.23 16.71
N CYS A 51 -7.88 11.57 17.32
CA CYS A 51 -8.08 10.85 18.57
C CYS A 51 -8.23 11.82 19.75
N ALA A 52 -9.03 11.44 20.76
CA ALA A 52 -9.25 12.28 21.93
C ALA A 52 -7.99 12.47 22.79
N ALA A 53 -7.11 11.46 22.82
CA ALA A 53 -5.93 11.46 23.69
C ALA A 53 -4.81 12.40 23.23
N GLY A 54 -4.65 12.60 21.92
CA GLY A 54 -3.49 13.32 21.39
C GLY A 54 -3.70 13.97 20.02
N GLY A 55 -4.94 14.07 19.54
CA GLY A 55 -5.23 14.72 18.27
C GLY A 55 -4.77 13.97 17.02
N HIS A 56 -4.22 12.76 17.16
CA HIS A 56 -3.64 12.00 16.05
C HIS A 56 -4.68 11.50 15.04
N THR A 57 -4.30 11.45 13.77
CA THR A 57 -5.18 10.99 12.68
C THR A 57 -4.74 9.69 12.03
N LEU A 58 -3.55 9.15 12.33
CA LEU A 58 -3.12 7.83 11.86
C LEU A 58 -3.88 6.71 12.60
N ARG A 59 -4.68 5.94 11.86
CA ARG A 59 -5.59 4.96 12.43
C ARG A 59 -5.68 3.65 11.64
N THR A 60 -5.99 2.56 12.35
CA THR A 60 -6.28 1.24 11.74
C THR A 60 -7.63 1.25 11.03
N LYS A 61 -7.91 0.24 10.18
CA LYS A 61 -9.24 0.05 9.56
C LYS A 61 -10.43 0.08 10.53
N ALA A 62 -10.24 -0.47 11.74
CA ALA A 62 -11.24 -0.44 12.81
C ALA A 62 -11.40 0.96 13.45
N GLY A 63 -10.42 1.84 13.28
CA GLY A 63 -10.43 3.22 13.75
C GLY A 63 -9.55 3.47 14.97
N HIS A 64 -8.73 2.51 15.41
CA HIS A 64 -7.83 2.73 16.55
C HIS A 64 -6.64 3.60 16.16
N CYS A 65 -6.22 4.51 17.03
CA CYS A 65 -5.05 5.35 16.83
C CYS A 65 -3.76 4.54 17.00
N ILE A 66 -2.94 4.48 15.96
CA ILE A 66 -1.67 3.72 16.01
C ILE A 66 -0.53 4.50 16.66
N GLN A 67 -0.64 5.84 16.70
CA GLN A 67 0.33 6.70 17.40
C GLN A 67 0.15 6.66 18.93
N CYS A 68 -1.08 6.41 19.41
CA CYS A 68 -1.36 6.24 20.84
C CYS A 68 -1.09 4.81 21.31
N ASP A 69 -1.33 3.82 20.44
CA ASP A 69 -1.19 2.41 20.78
C ASP A 69 -0.55 1.65 19.62
N THR A 70 0.78 1.53 19.70
CA THR A 70 1.59 0.82 18.69
C THR A 70 1.35 -0.69 18.70
N SER A 71 0.72 -1.27 19.73
CA SER A 71 0.36 -2.71 19.72
C SER A 71 -0.63 -3.03 18.59
N LYS A 72 -1.44 -2.05 18.18
CA LYS A 72 -2.39 -2.16 17.06
C LYS A 72 -1.71 -2.16 15.70
N ILE A 73 -0.44 -1.78 15.65
CA ILE A 73 0.40 -1.89 14.47
C ILE A 73 0.81 -3.35 14.28
N ALA A 74 1.39 -3.99 15.29
CA ALA A 74 1.85 -5.38 15.20
C ALA A 74 0.73 -6.36 14.80
N TYR A 75 -0.49 -6.15 15.32
CA TYR A 75 -1.67 -6.94 14.96
C TYR A 75 -2.10 -6.78 13.48
N GLN A 76 -1.90 -5.60 12.89
CA GLN A 76 -2.32 -5.27 11.52
C GLN A 76 -1.20 -5.45 10.48
N LEU A 77 0.05 -5.15 10.84
CA LEU A 77 1.19 -5.16 9.94
C LEU A 77 1.61 -6.55 9.54
N ARG A 78 1.30 -7.59 10.34
CA ARG A 78 1.73 -8.97 10.09
C ARG A 78 3.09 -9.01 9.41
N ASN A 79 4.12 -8.57 10.13
CA ASN A 79 5.50 -8.86 9.76
C ASN A 79 5.74 -10.37 9.60
N SER A 80 4.75 -11.23 9.94
CA SER A 80 4.68 -12.69 9.81
C SER A 80 3.50 -13.18 8.92
N ALA A 81 2.95 -12.34 8.03
CA ALA A 81 1.84 -12.77 7.17
C ALA A 81 2.30 -13.81 6.15
N GLN A 82 1.61 -14.94 6.07
CA GLN A 82 1.62 -15.74 4.85
C GLN A 82 0.88 -15.01 3.73
N GLY A 83 1.30 -15.24 2.49
CA GLY A 83 0.60 -14.79 1.31
C GLY A 83 1.52 -14.59 0.11
N HIS A 84 0.97 -13.96 -0.91
CA HIS A 84 1.61 -13.74 -2.19
C HIS A 84 2.11 -12.30 -2.31
N ILE A 85 3.36 -12.15 -2.73
CA ILE A 85 3.86 -10.88 -3.25
C ILE A 85 3.88 -10.99 -4.76
N TYR A 86 3.50 -9.92 -5.43
CA TYR A 86 3.51 -9.86 -6.88
C TYR A 86 4.08 -8.55 -7.41
N ILE A 87 4.59 -8.63 -8.64
CA ILE A 87 4.87 -7.48 -9.49
C ILE A 87 3.82 -7.43 -10.59
N ALA A 88 3.13 -6.29 -10.71
CA ALA A 88 2.36 -5.92 -11.87
C ALA A 88 3.12 -4.87 -12.70
N HIS A 89 3.02 -4.95 -14.02
CA HIS A 89 3.66 -4.04 -14.96
C HIS A 89 2.67 -3.60 -16.03
N SER A 90 2.71 -2.30 -16.36
CA SER A 90 2.00 -1.73 -17.51
C SER A 90 2.99 -1.52 -18.66
N LYS A 91 2.68 -2.09 -19.83
CA LYS A 91 3.52 -1.89 -21.01
C LYS A 91 3.37 -0.47 -21.56
N SER A 92 2.18 0.11 -21.47
CA SER A 92 1.90 1.44 -22.03
C SER A 92 2.55 2.57 -21.23
N SER A 93 2.58 2.48 -19.90
CA SER A 93 3.18 3.53 -19.06
C SER A 93 4.60 3.20 -18.56
N GLY A 94 5.03 1.95 -18.66
CA GLY A 94 6.26 1.47 -18.04
C GLY A 94 6.19 1.44 -16.51
N TYR A 95 4.99 1.52 -15.92
CA TYR A 95 4.84 1.56 -14.47
C TYR A 95 4.82 0.17 -13.87
N ILE A 96 5.36 0.11 -12.67
CA ILE A 96 5.48 -1.11 -11.88
C ILE A 96 4.70 -0.92 -10.59
N LYS A 97 3.88 -1.90 -10.24
CA LYS A 97 3.24 -2.00 -8.95
C LYS A 97 3.75 -3.24 -8.23
N VAL A 98 4.19 -3.05 -6.99
CA VAL A 98 4.49 -4.14 -6.06
C VAL A 98 3.32 -4.25 -5.10
N GLY A 99 2.82 -5.46 -4.86
CA GLY A 99 1.67 -5.65 -3.99
C GLY A 99 1.68 -6.98 -3.24
N TYR A 100 1.03 -6.98 -2.08
CA TYR A 100 0.67 -8.17 -1.31
C TYR A 100 -0.78 -8.63 -1.58
N SER A 101 -1.01 -9.93 -1.52
CA SER A 101 -2.34 -10.57 -1.51
C SER A 101 -2.33 -11.82 -0.64
N LYS A 102 -3.41 -12.10 0.08
CA LYS A 102 -3.56 -13.40 0.77
C LYS A 102 -3.80 -14.52 -0.23
N GLU A 103 -4.77 -14.31 -1.11
CA GLU A 103 -5.14 -15.24 -2.16
C GLU A 103 -4.20 -15.13 -3.37
N HIS A 104 -4.19 -16.16 -4.21
CA HIS A 104 -3.35 -16.20 -5.41
C HIS A 104 -3.65 -14.98 -6.33
N PRO A 105 -2.63 -14.21 -6.78
CA PRO A 105 -2.84 -12.96 -7.53
C PRO A 105 -3.38 -13.08 -8.97
N GLN A 106 -3.85 -14.25 -9.41
CA GLN A 106 -4.28 -14.47 -10.80
C GLN A 106 -5.38 -13.49 -11.24
N ASP A 107 -6.39 -13.30 -10.39
CA ASP A 107 -7.49 -12.36 -10.67
C ASP A 107 -7.13 -10.90 -10.37
N ARG A 108 -5.96 -10.67 -9.74
CA ARG A 108 -5.54 -9.32 -9.35
C ARG A 108 -5.23 -8.46 -10.56
N ALA A 109 -4.71 -9.05 -11.64
CA ALA A 109 -4.49 -8.34 -12.90
C ALA A 109 -5.81 -7.77 -13.45
N ALA A 110 -6.85 -8.59 -13.51
CA ALA A 110 -8.17 -8.18 -14.00
C ALA A 110 -8.77 -7.10 -13.11
N PHE A 111 -8.66 -7.24 -11.78
CA PHE A 111 -9.09 -6.21 -10.85
C PHE A 111 -8.37 -4.88 -11.08
N LEU A 112 -7.03 -4.88 -11.19
CA LEU A 112 -6.25 -3.67 -11.39
C LEU A 112 -6.63 -2.94 -12.68
N ARG A 113 -6.90 -3.68 -13.76
CA ARG A 113 -7.37 -3.14 -15.03
C ARG A 113 -8.78 -2.56 -14.92
N ASN A 114 -9.72 -3.32 -14.36
CA ASN A 114 -11.12 -2.90 -14.22
C ASN A 114 -11.27 -1.65 -13.35
N GLU A 115 -10.48 -1.57 -12.27
CA GLU A 115 -10.47 -0.43 -11.35
C GLU A 115 -9.63 0.74 -11.86
N LYS A 116 -9.02 0.61 -13.04
CA LYS A 116 -8.08 1.58 -13.61
C LYS A 116 -7.06 2.04 -12.57
N TYR A 117 -6.43 1.09 -11.87
CA TYR A 117 -5.62 1.37 -10.70
C TYR A 117 -4.48 2.34 -11.06
N GLY A 118 -4.37 3.47 -10.36
CA GLY A 118 -3.43 4.53 -10.75
C GLY A 118 -3.69 5.13 -12.13
N GLY A 119 -4.93 5.10 -12.62
CA GLY A 119 -5.30 5.55 -13.97
C GLY A 119 -4.87 4.62 -15.11
N ILE A 120 -4.35 3.42 -14.80
CA ILE A 120 -3.73 2.51 -15.78
C ILE A 120 -4.64 1.30 -16.02
N VAL A 121 -4.76 0.90 -17.28
CA VAL A 121 -5.78 -0.07 -17.74
C VAL A 121 -5.20 -1.37 -18.30
N ASP A 122 -3.88 -1.45 -18.45
CA ASP A 122 -3.16 -2.57 -19.08
C ASP A 122 -2.22 -3.28 -18.09
N TRP A 123 -2.54 -3.23 -16.79
CA TRP A 123 -1.80 -3.96 -15.76
C TRP A 123 -1.73 -5.46 -16.08
N ASP A 124 -0.53 -6.01 -15.99
CA ASP A 124 -0.26 -7.44 -16.18
C ASP A 124 0.70 -7.95 -15.10
N ILE A 125 0.46 -9.15 -14.58
CA ILE A 125 1.27 -9.72 -13.49
C ILE A 125 2.51 -10.39 -14.09
N ARG A 126 3.69 -9.98 -13.63
CA ARG A 126 4.99 -10.44 -14.15
C ARG A 126 5.70 -11.42 -13.25
N SER A 127 5.48 -11.33 -11.93
CA SER A 127 6.05 -12.28 -10.98
C SER A 127 5.14 -12.42 -9.78
N ILE A 128 5.12 -13.62 -9.22
CA ILE A 128 4.37 -14.00 -8.04
C ILE A 128 5.27 -14.90 -7.20
N LYS A 129 5.29 -14.68 -5.89
CA LYS A 129 5.93 -15.58 -4.93
C LYS A 129 5.02 -15.73 -3.73
N PHE A 130 4.69 -16.97 -3.41
CA PHE A 130 4.08 -17.30 -2.12
C PHE A 130 5.17 -17.38 -1.04
N LEU A 131 4.89 -16.78 0.10
CA LEU A 131 5.73 -16.82 1.28
C LEU A 131 4.88 -17.29 2.45
N GLU A 132 5.37 -18.28 3.20
CA GLU A 132 4.70 -18.81 4.40
C GLU A 132 4.75 -17.84 5.57
N TYR A 133 5.75 -16.94 5.58
CA TYR A 133 5.95 -15.92 6.60
C TYR A 133 6.48 -14.64 5.93
N ASP A 134 6.40 -13.54 6.67
CA ASP A 134 7.07 -12.28 6.32
C ASP A 134 6.69 -11.65 4.95
N ALA A 135 5.56 -12.02 4.34
CA ALA A 135 5.19 -11.48 3.03
C ALA A 135 5.04 -9.95 3.02
N GLY A 136 4.44 -9.36 4.07
CA GLY A 136 4.34 -7.91 4.20
C GLY A 136 5.69 -7.22 4.43
N LYS A 137 6.61 -7.89 5.14
CA LYS A 137 7.97 -7.38 5.35
C LYS A 137 8.76 -7.38 4.05
N LYS A 138 8.65 -8.44 3.25
CA LYS A 138 9.29 -8.56 1.95
C LYS A 138 8.73 -7.56 0.94
N GLU A 139 7.43 -7.28 0.94
CA GLU A 139 6.83 -6.19 0.16
C GLU A 139 7.47 -4.84 0.54
N PHE A 140 7.61 -4.57 1.84
CA PHE A 140 8.26 -3.35 2.34
C PHE A 140 9.74 -3.26 1.90
N GLU A 141 10.50 -4.35 1.97
CA GLU A 141 11.89 -4.40 1.50
C GLU A 141 12.00 -4.03 0.01
N ILE A 142 11.09 -4.54 -0.82
CA ILE A 142 11.03 -4.21 -2.25
C ILE A 142 10.64 -2.75 -2.46
N HIS A 143 9.64 -2.23 -1.72
CA HIS A 143 9.26 -0.82 -1.79
C HIS A 143 10.43 0.10 -1.42
N ALA A 144 11.19 -0.24 -0.38
CA ALA A 144 12.37 0.52 0.03
C ALA A 144 13.46 0.50 -1.04
N ALA A 145 13.72 -0.66 -1.67
CA ALA A 145 14.68 -0.77 -2.77
C ALA A 145 14.27 0.06 -4.01
N LEU A 146 12.96 0.25 -4.21
CA LEU A 146 12.42 1.01 -5.35
C LEU A 146 12.03 2.45 -5.00
N GLU A 147 12.26 2.91 -3.77
CA GLU A 147 11.78 4.22 -3.28
C GLU A 147 12.25 5.39 -4.15
N GLN A 148 13.48 5.34 -4.68
CA GLN A 148 14.02 6.36 -5.58
C GLN A 148 13.26 6.48 -6.93
N PHE A 149 12.54 5.43 -7.31
CA PHE A 149 11.73 5.37 -8.53
C PHE A 149 10.25 5.63 -8.25
N GLN A 150 9.89 5.92 -6.99
CA GLN A 150 8.51 6.13 -6.59
C GLN A 150 7.94 7.34 -7.33
N LYS A 151 6.81 7.11 -8.00
CA LYS A 151 6.05 8.17 -8.64
C LYS A 151 4.65 8.19 -8.03
N PRO A 152 4.35 9.17 -7.17
CA PRO A 152 3.00 9.31 -6.63
C PRO A 152 2.01 9.49 -7.77
N VAL A 153 1.14 8.50 -7.98
CA VAL A 153 0.09 8.60 -8.99
C VAL A 153 -1.20 8.99 -8.30
N ILE A 154 -1.68 10.19 -8.59
CA ILE A 154 -2.98 10.66 -8.10
C ILE A 154 -4.04 10.30 -9.15
N TYR A 155 -5.06 9.55 -8.74
CA TYR A 155 -6.16 9.20 -9.63
C TYR A 155 -7.51 9.35 -8.93
N ASN A 156 -8.55 9.61 -9.73
CA ASN A 156 -9.91 9.69 -9.21
C ASN A 156 -10.51 8.29 -9.10
N LYS A 157 -10.85 7.89 -7.88
CA LYS A 157 -11.57 6.65 -7.57
C LYS A 157 -12.90 6.99 -6.90
N ASN A 158 -14.00 6.72 -7.58
CA ASN A 158 -15.37 6.94 -7.08
C ASN A 158 -15.61 8.37 -6.57
N GLY A 159 -15.06 9.39 -7.23
CA GLY A 159 -15.23 10.80 -6.87
C GLY A 159 -14.21 11.32 -5.84
N SER A 160 -13.32 10.46 -5.34
CA SER A 160 -12.24 10.84 -4.42
C SER A 160 -10.86 10.73 -5.08
N LEU A 161 -9.99 11.71 -4.84
CA LEU A 161 -8.60 11.68 -5.28
C LEU A 161 -7.79 10.77 -4.34
N VAL A 162 -7.17 9.73 -4.91
CA VAL A 162 -6.33 8.77 -4.19
C VAL A 162 -4.90 8.87 -4.71
N GLU A 163 -3.94 8.97 -3.80
CA GLU A 163 -2.51 8.93 -4.11
C GLU A 163 -1.98 7.49 -3.95
N CYS A 164 -1.51 6.90 -5.05
CA CYS A 164 -0.82 5.62 -5.06
C CYS A 164 0.68 5.82 -4.86
N ARG A 165 1.22 5.26 -3.78
CA ARG A 165 2.66 5.32 -3.43
C ARG A 165 3.41 4.00 -3.71
N GLU A 166 2.69 2.99 -4.15
CA GLU A 166 3.17 1.66 -4.51
C GLU A 166 3.33 1.50 -6.03
N ILE A 167 3.41 2.62 -6.75
CA ILE A 167 3.69 2.68 -8.18
C ILE A 167 5.07 3.30 -8.37
N PHE A 168 5.88 2.61 -9.17
CA PHE A 168 7.27 2.94 -9.44
C PHE A 168 7.46 3.09 -10.94
N GLN A 169 8.32 4.01 -11.36
CA GLN A 169 8.72 4.20 -12.74
C GLN A 169 10.17 3.76 -12.90
N CYS A 170 10.38 2.47 -13.23
CA CYS A 170 11.68 1.89 -13.52
C CYS A 170 11.55 0.73 -14.51
N ASP A 171 12.67 0.24 -15.04
CA ASP A 171 12.67 -0.92 -15.92
C ASP A 171 12.15 -2.17 -15.19
N LEU A 172 11.41 -3.01 -15.91
CA LEU A 172 10.88 -4.27 -15.36
C LEU A 172 12.00 -5.13 -14.75
N ASN A 173 13.16 -5.20 -15.39
CA ASN A 173 14.29 -5.99 -14.89
C ASN A 173 14.79 -5.49 -13.52
N HIS A 174 14.82 -4.17 -13.29
CA HIS A 174 15.21 -3.61 -11.99
C HIS A 174 14.26 -4.04 -10.88
N ALA A 175 12.94 -4.00 -11.14
CA ALA A 175 11.97 -4.47 -10.17
C ALA A 175 12.02 -5.98 -9.95
N LEU A 176 12.22 -6.77 -11.01
CA LEU A 176 12.35 -8.23 -10.91
C LEU A 176 13.58 -8.63 -10.07
N GLU A 177 14.71 -7.94 -10.23
CA GLU A 177 15.90 -8.17 -9.40
C GLU A 177 15.64 -7.81 -7.93
N ALA A 178 15.02 -6.65 -7.64
CA ALA A 178 14.65 -6.28 -6.27
C ALA A 178 13.70 -7.31 -5.64
N PHE A 179 12.73 -7.80 -6.41
CA PHE A 179 11.80 -8.85 -5.98
C PHE A 179 12.52 -10.17 -5.70
N LYS A 180 13.41 -10.59 -6.60
CA LYS A 180 14.20 -11.81 -6.43
C LYS A 180 15.09 -11.74 -5.20
N LEU A 181 15.80 -10.64 -4.98
CA LEU A 181 16.66 -10.45 -3.80
C LEU A 181 15.85 -10.47 -2.49
N ALA A 182 14.68 -9.85 -2.46
CA ALA A 182 13.83 -9.84 -1.27
C ALA A 182 13.20 -11.21 -0.98
N THR A 183 12.96 -12.03 -1.99
CA THR A 183 12.20 -13.29 -1.89
C THR A 183 13.01 -14.59 -2.08
N ALA A 184 14.33 -14.46 -2.20
CA ALA A 184 15.29 -15.56 -2.12
C ALA A 184 15.31 -16.17 -0.70
#